data_AF-A0A920LJB3-F1
#
_entry.id   AF-A0A920LJB3-F1
#
_cell.length_a   1.000
_cell.length_b   1.000
_cell.length_c   1.000
_cell.angle_alpha   90.00
_cell.angle_beta   90.00
_cell.angle_gamma   90.00
#
_symmetry.space_group_name_H-M   'P 1'
#
loop_
_entity.id
_entity.type
_entity.pdbx_description
1 polymer ?
#
loop_
_entity_poly.entity_id
_entity_poly.type
_entity_poly.pdbx_seq_one_letter_code
_entity_poly.pdbx_strand_id
1 'polypeptide(L)'
;MRRNRKSINYYKSEAIILGCAGMADFAEKLEEKFSIPVVEGVSSSIILAEGLIRMKKNTSKLGGYSYPNPKKYSGIFKSFSFK
;
A
#
# COMPACT_ATOMS: atom_id res chain seq x y z
N MET A 1 -13.01 15.59 -1.43
CA MET A 1 -12.27 16.67 -0.75
C MET A 1 -12.94 17.28 0.51
N ARG A 2 -14.26 17.15 0.74
CA ARG A 2 -14.94 17.73 1.93
C ARG A 2 -14.67 17.02 3.28
N ARG A 3 -14.14 15.79 3.29
CA ARG A 3 -13.98 14.99 4.53
C ARG A 3 -12.71 15.33 5.33
N ASN A 4 -11.61 15.71 4.69
CA ASN A 4 -10.31 15.95 5.37
C ASN A 4 -10.37 17.12 6.37
N ARG A 5 -11.11 18.20 6.04
CA ARG A 5 -11.28 19.33 6.96
C ARG A 5 -12.13 18.96 8.18
N LYS A 6 -13.04 17.99 8.05
CA LYS A 6 -13.80 17.45 9.18
C LYS A 6 -12.93 16.51 10.03
N SER A 7 -12.06 15.70 9.43
CA SER A 7 -11.20 14.80 10.20
C SER A 7 -10.24 15.58 11.12
N ILE A 8 -9.55 16.58 10.59
CA ILE A 8 -8.59 17.39 11.36
C ILE A 8 -9.28 18.12 12.52
N ASN A 9 -10.36 18.86 12.24
CA ASN A 9 -10.96 19.71 13.26
C ASN A 9 -11.80 18.93 14.30
N TYR A 10 -12.44 17.84 13.89
CA TYR A 10 -13.33 17.07 14.79
C TYR A 10 -12.58 15.95 15.52
N TYR A 11 -11.65 15.29 14.84
CA TYR A 11 -10.91 14.15 15.37
C TYR A 11 -9.47 14.50 15.75
N LYS A 12 -9.08 15.78 15.64
CA LYS A 12 -7.73 16.27 15.92
C LYS A 12 -6.66 15.44 15.21
N SER A 13 -6.92 15.06 13.96
CA SER A 13 -5.99 14.26 13.16
C SER A 13 -4.73 15.07 12.84
N GLU A 14 -3.57 14.51 13.17
CA GLU A 14 -2.25 15.12 12.93
C GLU A 14 -1.56 14.56 11.67
N ALA A 15 -2.21 13.63 10.96
CA ALA A 15 -1.79 13.12 9.66
C ALA A 15 -2.99 12.60 8.86
N ILE A 16 -2.83 12.45 7.54
CA ILE A 16 -3.83 11.87 6.64
C ILE A 16 -3.19 10.70 5.86
N ILE A 17 -3.91 9.58 5.74
CA ILE A 17 -3.54 8.49 4.82
C ILE A 17 -4.53 8.47 3.65
N LEU A 18 -4.01 8.56 2.42
CA LEU A 18 -4.82 8.45 1.21
C LEU A 18 -5.12 6.98 0.90
N GLY A 19 -6.40 6.63 0.83
CA GLY A 19 -6.86 5.24 0.69
C GLY A 19 -7.08 4.75 -0.74
N CYS A 20 -6.68 5.50 -1.77
CA CYS A 20 -6.84 5.11 -3.17
C CYS A 20 -5.60 5.49 -3.99
N ALA A 21 -5.11 4.56 -4.81
CA ALA A 21 -3.93 4.77 -5.64
C ALA A 21 -4.08 5.94 -6.62
N GLY A 22 -5.30 6.18 -7.14
CA GLY A 22 -5.59 7.33 -8.00
C GLY A 22 -5.55 8.68 -7.29
N MET A 23 -5.18 8.71 -6.01
CA MET A 23 -5.02 9.94 -5.23
C MET A 23 -3.56 10.35 -4.98
N ALA A 24 -2.58 9.58 -5.48
CA ALA A 24 -1.16 9.80 -5.20
C ALA A 24 -0.72 11.25 -5.47
N ASP A 25 -1.11 11.81 -6.63
CA ASP A 25 -0.76 13.18 -7.05
C ASP A 25 -1.39 14.31 -6.21
N PHE A 26 -2.25 13.97 -5.24
CA PHE A 26 -2.84 14.94 -4.30
C PHE A 26 -2.12 15.01 -2.96
N ALA A 27 -1.18 14.11 -2.65
CA ALA A 27 -0.52 14.08 -1.34
C ALA A 27 0.11 15.43 -1.00
N GLU A 28 1.03 15.93 -1.84
CA GLU A 28 1.71 17.22 -1.65
C GLU A 28 0.71 18.39 -1.57
N LYS A 29 -0.26 18.46 -2.49
CA LYS A 29 -1.28 19.52 -2.50
C LYS A 29 -2.14 19.54 -1.24
N LEU A 30 -2.42 18.38 -0.65
CA LEU A 30 -3.20 18.27 0.58
C LEU A 30 -2.33 18.58 1.81
N GLU A 31 -1.06 18.19 1.79
CA GLU A 31 -0.09 18.50 2.83
C GLU A 31 0.14 20.01 2.94
N GLU A 32 0.37 20.70 1.82
CA GLU A 32 0.45 22.17 1.78
C GLU A 32 -0.84 22.82 2.31
N LYS A 33 -2.00 22.29 1.91
CA LYS A 33 -3.31 22.84 2.27
C LYS A 33 -3.64 22.70 3.75
N PHE A 34 -3.24 21.60 4.37
CA PHE A 34 -3.63 21.26 5.74
C PHE A 34 -2.48 21.39 6.75
N SER A 35 -1.26 21.63 6.27
CA SER A 35 -0.03 21.78 7.07
C SER A 35 0.20 20.61 8.04
N ILE A 36 -0.21 19.41 7.62
CA ILE A 36 0.02 18.14 8.33
C ILE A 36 0.45 17.07 7.33
N PRO A 37 1.24 16.07 7.73
CA PRO A 37 1.70 15.00 6.84
C PRO A 37 0.56 14.29 6.11
N VAL A 38 0.71 14.08 4.80
CA VAL A 38 -0.22 13.32 3.96
C VAL A 38 0.53 12.17 3.29
N VAL A 39 0.29 10.96 3.76
CA VAL A 39 0.93 9.74 3.27
C VAL A 39 0.01 9.05 2.27
N GLU A 40 0.57 8.58 1.16
CA GLU A 40 -0.17 7.83 0.14
C GLU A 40 0.49 6.48 -0.17
N GLY A 41 -0.32 5.50 -0.58
CA GLY A 41 0.10 4.10 -0.64
C GLY A 41 1.11 3.75 -1.73
N VAL A 42 1.16 4.49 -2.84
CA VAL A 42 1.99 4.17 -4.01
C VAL A 42 3.47 4.40 -3.71
N SER A 43 3.90 5.64 -3.48
CA SER A 43 5.29 5.99 -3.14
C SER A 43 5.75 5.33 -1.85
N SER A 44 4.90 5.30 -0.83
CA SER A 44 5.22 4.64 0.45
C SER A 44 5.49 3.15 0.29
N SER A 45 4.75 2.47 -0.59
CA SER A 45 4.99 1.03 -0.86
C SER A 45 6.31 0.77 -1.58
N ILE A 46 6.74 1.68 -2.47
CA ILE A 46 8.02 1.58 -3.18
C ILE A 46 9.17 1.68 -2.17
N ILE A 47 9.15 2.70 -1.30
CA ILE A 47 10.18 2.88 -0.27
C ILE A 47 10.21 1.69 0.70
N LEU A 48 9.04 1.17 1.10
CA LEU A 48 8.97 -0.03 1.94
C LEU A 48 9.59 -1.25 1.24
N ALA A 49 9.25 -1.48 -0.03
CA ALA A 49 9.80 -2.58 -0.83
C ALA A 49 11.33 -2.47 -0.98
N GLU A 50 11.84 -1.27 -1.29
CA GLU A 50 13.28 -1.01 -1.34
C GLU A 50 13.97 -1.28 0.00
N GLY A 51 13.38 -0.87 1.11
CA GLY A 51 13.90 -1.12 2.45
C GLY A 51 14.06 -2.62 2.73
N LEU A 52 13.07 -3.43 2.36
CA LEU A 52 13.13 -4.90 2.48
C LEU A 52 14.25 -5.50 1.63
N ILE A 53 14.41 -5.02 0.39
CA ILE A 53 15.50 -5.45 -0.51
C ILE A 53 16.87 -5.10 0.08
N ARG A 54 17.06 -3.87 0.57
CA ARG A 54 18.31 -3.41 1.20
C ARG A 54 18.68 -4.26 2.43
N MET A 55 17.69 -4.70 3.21
CA MET A 55 17.88 -5.59 4.35
C MET A 55 18.02 -7.08 3.98
N LYS A 56 17.98 -7.42 2.68
CA LYS A 56 18.00 -8.80 2.17
C LYS A 56 16.89 -9.66 2.78
N LYS A 57 15.68 -9.10 2.93
CA LYS A 57 14.51 -9.80 3.45
C LYS A 57 13.56 -10.19 2.33
N ASN A 58 12.97 -11.37 2.46
CA ASN A 58 11.96 -11.93 1.56
C ASN A 58 10.78 -12.45 2.37
N THR A 59 9.64 -12.68 1.71
CA THR A 59 8.46 -13.27 2.34
C THR A 59 8.78 -14.69 2.83
N SER A 60 8.60 -14.93 4.13
CA SER A 60 8.77 -16.27 4.73
C SER A 60 7.84 -17.29 4.08
N LYS A 61 8.36 -18.48 3.77
CA LYS A 61 7.61 -19.60 3.18
C LYS A 61 7.31 -20.75 4.16
N LEU A 62 7.59 -20.55 5.44
CA LEU A 62 7.38 -21.56 6.49
C LEU A 62 5.90 -21.71 6.92
N GLY A 63 5.10 -20.64 6.83
CA GLY A 63 3.73 -20.59 7.36
C GLY A 63 2.70 -20.16 6.34
N GLY A 64 1.79 -19.26 6.71
CA GLY A 64 0.64 -18.86 5.87
C GLY A 64 0.96 -18.26 4.48
N TYR A 65 2.22 -17.92 4.21
CA TYR A 65 2.69 -17.48 2.89
C TYR A 65 3.52 -18.53 2.16
N SER A 66 3.48 -19.80 2.59
CA SER A 66 4.08 -20.93 1.88
C SER A 66 3.62 -20.98 0.43
N TYR A 67 4.36 -21.70 -0.41
CA TYR A 67 3.89 -21.93 -1.77
C TYR A 67 2.52 -22.62 -1.76
N PRO A 68 1.61 -22.26 -2.69
CA PRO A 68 0.37 -22.99 -2.88
C PRO A 68 0.62 -24.47 -3.14
N ASN A 69 -0.25 -25.34 -2.62
CA ASN A 69 -0.16 -26.77 -2.89
C ASN A 69 -0.24 -27.05 -4.40
N PRO A 70 0.56 -28.00 -4.93
CA PRO A 70 0.51 -28.37 -6.33
C PRO A 70 -0.89 -28.83 -6.74
N LYS A 71 -1.49 -28.12 -7.69
CA LYS A 71 -2.76 -28.50 -8.32
C LYS A 71 -2.83 -27.91 -9.72
N LYS A 72 -3.52 -28.60 -10.62
CA LYS A 72 -3.72 -28.12 -11.99
C LYS A 72 -4.69 -26.95 -11.99
N TYR A 73 -4.27 -25.81 -12.55
CA TYR A 73 -5.17 -24.67 -12.76
C TYR A 73 -5.85 -24.81 -14.12
N SER A 74 -7.11 -24.36 -14.21
CA SER A 74 -7.95 -24.46 -15.40
C SER A 74 -8.22 -23.09 -16.03
N GLY A 75 -8.76 -23.09 -17.25
CA GLY A 75 -9.14 -21.87 -17.97
C GLY A 75 -7.99 -20.88 -18.15
N ILE A 76 -8.28 -19.60 -17.93
CA ILE A 76 -7.32 -18.49 -18.03
C ILE A 76 -6.14 -18.61 -17.06
N PHE A 77 -6.25 -19.46 -16.02
CA PHE A 77 -5.22 -19.62 -15.01
C PHE A 77 -4.23 -20.75 -15.32
N LYS A 78 -4.40 -21.49 -16.42
CA LYS A 78 -3.55 -22.65 -16.76
C LYS A 78 -2.04 -22.31 -16.73
N SER A 79 -1.67 -21.12 -17.18
CA SER A 79 -0.27 -20.62 -17.22
C SER A 79 0.33 -20.35 -15.83
N PHE A 80 -0.49 -20.20 -14.79
CA PHE A 80 -0.04 -19.99 -13.41
C PHE A 80 0.02 -21.29 -12.61
N SER A 81 -0.28 -22.44 -13.23
CA SER A 81 -0.09 -23.74 -12.57
C SER A 81 1.38 -23.85 -12.15
N PHE A 82 1.62 -24.17 -10.88
CA PHE A 82 2.95 -24.48 -10.40
C PHE A 82 3.47 -25.69 -11.19
N LYS A 83 4.70 -25.58 -11.71
CA LYS A 83 5.42 -26.72 -12.27
C LYS A 83 5.79 -27.67 -11.14
#